data_AF-A0A022QGJ1-F1
#
_entry.id   AF-A0A022QGJ1-F1
#
_cell.length_a   1.000
_cell.length_b   1.000
_cell.length_c   1.000
_cell.angle_alpha   90.00
_cell.angle_beta   90.00
_cell.angle_gamma   90.00
#
_symmetry.space_group_name_H-M   'P 1'
#
loop_
_entity.id
_entity.type
_entity.pdbx_description
1 polymer ?
#
loop_
_entity_poly.entity_id
_entity_poly.type
_entity_poly.pdbx_seq_one_letter_code
_entity_poly.pdbx_strand_id
1 'polypeptide(L)'
;MKKAKKTEDGGSTCINMDRISKLPEEILQRILYFLSQKQAVRTSVLSKSWRNIWCTRPNLDFSDDTFKGNKQYFLSVVNNTLQRYRDQRLCVKKFHLRISLGDNTYKESVSFLEKWVPRFTAMGVGAFRLSILSKNECVDMSSVVFKAESLKLLRLFNCDLGQNTPKNIPFVRLTVLRLIKVLINKDIFNKIVWSCPLLTTMLIEQCRGLENVTLEKTRHKYLKHFTFRTIDDRCSVEIDILTLETIDILGCQ
;
A
#
# COMPACT_ATOMS: atom_id res chain seq x y z
N MET A 1 -10.49 6.60 81.30
CA MET A 1 -10.75 7.67 80.32
C MET A 1 -11.32 7.04 79.04
N LYS A 2 -12.45 7.57 78.56
CA LYS A 2 -13.10 7.19 77.28
C LYS A 2 -12.42 7.91 76.10
N LYS A 3 -12.67 7.36 74.89
CA LYS A 3 -12.46 7.88 73.50
C LYS A 3 -11.08 7.58 72.90
N ALA A 4 -10.93 7.21 71.62
CA ALA A 4 -11.90 7.02 70.53
C ALA A 4 -11.33 6.10 69.42
N LYS A 5 -12.26 5.45 68.73
CA LYS A 5 -12.25 4.92 67.35
C LYS A 5 -11.14 5.48 66.44
N LYS A 6 -10.35 4.57 65.85
CA LYS A 6 -9.82 4.74 64.50
C LYS A 6 -10.56 3.74 63.61
N THR A 7 -11.56 4.25 62.90
CA THR A 7 -12.19 3.60 61.76
C THR A 7 -11.15 3.42 60.67
N GLU A 8 -10.98 2.18 60.22
CA GLU A 8 -10.27 1.86 58.98
C GLU A 8 -11.04 2.50 57.82
N ASP A 9 -10.44 3.52 57.23
CA ASP A 9 -10.90 4.13 56.00
C ASP A 9 -10.60 3.14 54.86
N GLY A 10 -11.66 2.50 54.38
CA GLY A 10 -11.65 1.69 53.18
C GLY A 10 -11.33 2.57 51.98
N GLY A 11 -10.03 2.78 51.76
CA GLY A 11 -9.50 3.35 50.54
C GLY A 11 -9.90 2.45 49.36
N SER A 12 -11.07 2.73 48.80
CA SER A 12 -11.45 2.28 47.46
C SER A 12 -10.41 2.86 46.51
N THR A 13 -9.36 2.07 46.27
CA THR A 13 -8.51 2.27 45.12
C THR A 13 -9.44 2.18 43.93
N CYS A 14 -9.79 3.31 43.34
CA CYS A 14 -10.37 3.36 42.01
C CYS A 14 -9.30 2.79 41.08
N ILE A 15 -9.26 1.47 40.95
CA ILE A 15 -8.53 0.79 39.89
C ILE A 15 -9.13 1.42 38.64
N ASN A 16 -8.37 2.32 38.02
CA ASN A 16 -8.75 2.98 36.79
C ASN A 16 -8.85 1.87 35.75
N MET A 17 -10.05 1.28 35.66
CA MET A 17 -10.27 0.09 34.86
C MET A 17 -9.99 0.51 33.43
N ASP A 18 -8.99 -0.11 32.82
CA ASP A 18 -8.68 0.09 31.42
C ASP A 18 -9.83 -0.47 30.56
N ARG A 19 -10.86 0.36 30.38
CA ARG A 19 -12.08 0.04 29.64
C ARG A 19 -11.78 -0.17 28.16
N ILE A 20 -10.73 0.47 27.65
CA ILE A 20 -10.38 0.36 26.24
C ILE A 20 -9.76 -1.02 25.97
N SER A 21 -8.87 -1.51 26.84
CA SER A 21 -8.32 -2.87 26.72
C SER A 21 -9.36 -3.99 26.90
N LYS A 22 -10.55 -3.69 27.44
CA LYS A 22 -11.68 -4.63 27.56
C LYS A 22 -12.56 -4.69 26.31
N LEU A 23 -12.33 -3.85 25.30
CA LEU A 23 -13.06 -3.91 24.04
C LEU A 23 -12.77 -5.22 23.30
N PRO A 24 -13.71 -5.74 22.48
CA PRO A 24 -13.48 -6.89 21.63
C PRO A 24 -12.27 -6.70 20.71
N GLU A 25 -11.59 -7.79 20.39
CA GLU A 25 -10.38 -7.76 19.55
C GLU A 25 -10.65 -7.07 18.21
N GLU A 26 -11.81 -7.30 17.58
CA GLU A 26 -12.14 -6.70 16.29
C GLU A 26 -12.19 -5.17 16.36
N ILE A 27 -12.66 -4.62 17.48
CA ILE A 27 -12.72 -3.17 17.71
C ILE A 27 -11.32 -2.60 17.92
N LEU A 28 -10.48 -3.28 18.69
CA LEU A 28 -9.08 -2.90 18.88
C LEU A 28 -8.31 -2.95 17.55
N GLN A 29 -8.51 -3.98 16.73
CA GLN A 29 -7.94 -4.05 15.37
C GLN A 29 -8.45 -2.90 14.49
N ARG A 30 -9.72 -2.52 14.62
CA ARG A 30 -10.31 -1.39 13.89
C ARG A 30 -9.72 -0.05 14.32
N ILE A 31 -9.48 0.16 15.61
CA ILE A 31 -8.77 1.36 16.12
C ILE A 31 -7.36 1.39 15.54
N LEU A 32 -6.61 0.29 15.70
CA LEU A 32 -5.27 0.16 15.16
C LEU A 32 -5.23 0.42 13.66
N TYR A 33 -6.23 -0.02 12.89
CA TYR A 33 -6.30 0.18 11.45
C TYR A 33 -6.19 1.64 11.03
N PHE A 34 -6.71 2.58 11.83
CA PHE A 34 -6.69 4.01 11.53
C PHE A 34 -5.42 4.74 11.99
N LEU A 35 -4.58 4.09 12.80
CA LEU A 35 -3.34 4.69 13.27
C LEU A 35 -2.26 4.72 12.17
N SER A 36 -1.17 5.47 12.36
CA SER A 36 0.09 5.20 11.67
C SER A 36 0.79 3.98 12.29
N GLN A 37 1.76 3.39 11.60
CA GLN A 37 2.56 2.28 12.17
C GLN A 37 3.25 2.70 13.48
N LYS A 38 3.82 3.92 13.54
CA LYS A 38 4.44 4.48 14.75
C LYS A 38 3.44 4.63 15.90
N GLN A 39 2.23 5.11 15.63
CA GLN A 39 1.18 5.24 16.64
C GLN A 39 0.69 3.85 17.11
N ALA A 40 0.50 2.90 16.20
CA ALA A 40 0.09 1.54 16.54
C ALA A 40 1.14 0.81 17.40
N VAL A 41 2.43 1.00 17.15
CA VAL A 41 3.48 0.45 18.02
C VAL A 41 3.43 1.11 19.41
N ARG A 42 3.18 2.43 19.49
CA ARG A 42 3.06 3.13 20.78
C ARG A 42 1.91 2.62 21.64
N THR A 43 0.80 2.16 21.05
CA THR A 43 -0.30 1.59 21.85
C THR A 43 0.09 0.29 22.55
N SER A 44 1.16 -0.40 22.12
CA SER A 44 1.62 -1.65 22.75
C SER A 44 1.98 -1.53 24.23
N VAL A 45 2.23 -0.32 24.73
CA VAL A 45 2.55 -0.09 26.15
C VAL A 45 1.31 0.08 27.03
N LEU A 46 0.11 0.21 26.43
CA LEU A 46 -1.13 0.45 27.17
C LEU A 46 -1.56 -0.79 27.97
N SER A 47 -1.46 -1.98 27.37
CA SER A 47 -1.72 -3.24 28.06
C SER A 47 -1.16 -4.45 27.29
N LYS A 48 -1.21 -5.63 27.90
CA LYS A 48 -0.88 -6.90 27.24
C LYS A 48 -1.76 -7.15 26.00
N SER A 49 -3.03 -6.74 26.02
CA SER A 49 -3.95 -6.90 24.89
C SER A 49 -3.47 -6.07 23.69
N TRP A 50 -3.17 -4.78 23.92
CA TRP A 50 -2.63 -3.91 22.87
C TRP A 50 -1.27 -4.38 22.34
N ARG A 51 -0.41 -4.92 23.22
CA ARG A 51 0.87 -5.50 22.84
C ARG A 51 0.72 -6.72 21.92
N ASN A 52 -0.31 -7.53 22.11
CA ASN A 52 -0.54 -8.71 21.27
C ASN A 52 -1.18 -8.32 19.93
N ILE A 53 -2.17 -7.44 19.97
CA ILE A 53 -3.00 -7.14 18.79
C ILE A 53 -2.35 -6.20 17.78
N TRP A 54 -1.40 -5.35 18.19
CA TRP A 54 -0.67 -4.54 17.21
C TRP A 54 0.14 -5.41 16.24
N CYS A 55 0.57 -6.61 16.66
CA CYS A 55 1.31 -7.55 15.82
C CYS A 55 0.47 -8.16 14.70
N THR A 56 -0.87 -8.18 14.83
CA THR A 56 -1.83 -8.81 13.90
C THR A 56 -2.61 -7.80 13.05
N ARG A 57 -2.20 -6.54 13.11
CA ARG A 57 -2.83 -5.41 12.44
C ARG A 57 -2.94 -5.57 10.91
N PRO A 58 -4.13 -5.38 10.31
CA PRO A 58 -4.34 -5.65 8.88
C PRO A 58 -3.76 -4.59 7.91
N ASN A 59 -3.03 -3.59 8.40
CA ASN A 59 -2.35 -2.59 7.56
C ASN A 59 -0.88 -2.43 7.94
N LEU A 60 -0.03 -2.74 6.96
CA LEU A 60 1.41 -2.68 7.05
C LEU A 60 1.92 -1.47 6.28
N ASP A 61 2.75 -0.64 6.91
CA ASP A 61 3.30 0.58 6.35
C ASP A 61 4.80 0.67 6.68
N PHE A 62 5.62 0.31 5.70
CA PHE A 62 7.06 0.23 5.83
C PHE A 62 7.72 1.30 4.99
N SER A 63 8.65 2.03 5.61
CA SER A 63 9.41 3.08 4.95
C SER A 63 10.82 3.09 5.55
N ASP A 64 11.83 2.91 4.71
CA ASP A 64 13.22 2.75 5.17
C ASP A 64 13.81 4.04 5.76
N ASP A 65 13.26 5.20 5.40
CA ASP A 65 13.52 6.49 6.06
C ASP A 65 13.30 6.47 7.58
N THR A 66 12.35 5.66 8.08
CA THR A 66 12.07 5.53 9.51
C THR A 66 13.14 4.77 10.28
N PHE A 67 14.09 4.13 9.58
CA PHE A 67 15.13 3.28 10.15
C PHE A 67 16.49 3.99 10.26
N LYS A 68 16.52 5.33 10.12
CA LYS A 68 17.72 6.17 10.34
C LYS A 68 18.97 5.66 9.59
N GLY A 69 18.79 5.18 8.36
CA GLY A 69 19.88 4.65 7.53
C GLY A 69 20.28 3.19 7.80
N ASN A 70 19.70 2.51 8.80
CA ASN A 70 19.96 1.09 9.04
C ASN A 70 19.13 0.22 8.09
N LYS A 71 19.62 0.09 6.85
CA LYS A 71 18.98 -0.66 5.77
C LYS A 71 18.79 -2.15 6.12
N GLN A 72 19.82 -2.78 6.70
CA GLN A 72 19.76 -4.19 7.06
C GLN A 72 18.69 -4.48 8.12
N TYR A 73 18.60 -3.61 9.12
CA TYR A 73 17.55 -3.72 10.12
C TYR A 73 16.16 -3.54 9.51
N PHE A 74 15.98 -2.57 8.60
CA PHE A 74 14.74 -2.43 7.85
C PHE A 74 14.36 -3.71 7.08
N LEU A 75 15.30 -4.25 6.28
CA LEU A 75 15.07 -5.45 5.48
C LEU A 75 14.67 -6.64 6.38
N SER A 76 15.38 -6.84 7.50
CA SER A 76 15.06 -7.90 8.46
C SER A 76 13.68 -7.71 9.10
N VAL A 77 13.31 -6.49 9.51
CA VAL A 77 12.00 -6.21 10.12
C VAL A 77 10.85 -6.48 9.14
N VAL A 78 10.97 -6.05 7.89
CA VAL A 78 9.95 -6.31 6.87
C VAL A 78 9.86 -7.80 6.59
N ASN A 79 10.99 -8.48 6.38
CA ASN A 79 11.04 -9.90 6.09
C ASN A 79 10.43 -10.74 7.23
N ASN A 80 10.83 -10.48 8.47
CA ASN A 80 10.34 -11.19 9.65
C ASN A 80 8.85 -10.92 9.90
N THR A 81 8.38 -9.70 9.63
CA THR A 81 6.95 -9.38 9.75
C THR A 81 6.15 -10.14 8.69
N LEU A 82 6.57 -10.13 7.43
CA LEU A 82 5.88 -10.87 6.36
C LEU A 82 5.89 -12.38 6.63
N GLN A 83 6.99 -12.91 7.14
CA GLN A 83 7.10 -14.32 7.54
C GLN A 83 6.09 -14.64 8.65
N ARG A 84 6.04 -13.83 9.71
CA ARG A 84 5.07 -14.00 10.80
C ARG A 84 3.62 -13.98 10.30
N TYR A 85 3.27 -13.05 9.41
CA TYR A 85 1.91 -12.96 8.86
C TYR A 85 1.54 -14.19 8.07
N ARG A 86 2.48 -14.71 7.29
CA ARG A 86 2.30 -15.98 6.56
C ARG A 86 2.08 -17.15 7.53
N ASP A 87 2.96 -17.29 8.52
CA ASP A 87 2.94 -18.43 9.44
C ASP A 87 1.65 -18.45 10.30
N GLN A 88 1.16 -17.27 10.66
CA GLN A 88 -0.08 -17.09 11.43
C GLN A 88 -1.34 -16.96 10.54
N ARG A 89 -1.20 -17.07 9.21
CA ARG A 89 -2.30 -16.91 8.23
C ARG A 89 -3.10 -15.61 8.40
N LEU A 90 -2.41 -14.53 8.73
CA LEU A 90 -3.02 -13.22 8.96
C LEU A 90 -3.38 -12.53 7.64
N CYS A 91 -4.53 -11.87 7.61
CA CYS A 91 -4.98 -11.13 6.45
C CYS A 91 -4.39 -9.72 6.42
N VAL A 92 -3.78 -9.34 5.30
CA VAL A 92 -3.32 -7.97 5.06
C VAL A 92 -4.34 -7.27 4.17
N LYS A 93 -4.95 -6.18 4.64
CA LYS A 93 -5.90 -5.36 3.86
C LYS A 93 -5.18 -4.27 3.08
N LYS A 94 -4.16 -3.66 3.67
CA LYS A 94 -3.37 -2.58 3.05
C LYS A 94 -1.88 -2.84 3.25
N PHE A 95 -1.12 -2.74 2.18
CA PHE A 95 0.33 -2.84 2.21
C PHE A 95 0.94 -1.62 1.52
N HIS A 96 1.75 -0.89 2.26
CA HIS A 96 2.53 0.23 1.74
C HIS A 96 4.01 -0.04 2.03
N LEU A 97 4.82 0.02 0.97
CA LEU A 97 6.26 -0.14 1.05
C LEU A 97 6.93 1.02 0.31
N ARG A 98 7.73 1.79 1.04
CA ARG A 98 8.69 2.74 0.51
C ARG A 98 10.09 2.23 0.78
N ILE A 99 10.87 2.12 -0.28
CA ILE A 99 12.23 1.58 -0.21
C ILE A 99 13.15 2.40 -1.09
N SER A 100 14.29 2.78 -0.56
CA SER A 100 15.36 3.46 -1.28
C SER A 100 16.36 2.43 -1.80
N LEU A 101 16.80 2.56 -3.05
CA LEU A 101 17.81 1.70 -3.66
C LEU A 101 19.09 2.50 -3.78
N GLY A 102 19.99 2.32 -2.82
CA GLY A 102 21.34 2.87 -2.89
C GLY A 102 22.25 1.94 -3.68
N ASP A 103 23.26 2.50 -4.36
CA ASP A 103 24.15 1.76 -5.29
C ASP A 103 24.72 0.48 -4.66
N ASN A 104 25.22 0.57 -3.42
CA ASN A 104 25.80 -0.57 -2.69
C ASN A 104 24.78 -1.60 -2.17
N THR A 105 23.49 -1.28 -2.19
CA THR A 105 22.39 -2.12 -1.64
C THR A 105 21.35 -2.49 -2.68
N TYR A 106 21.58 -2.15 -3.95
CA TYR A 106 20.63 -2.28 -5.04
C TYR A 106 20.21 -3.74 -5.24
N LYS A 107 21.19 -4.61 -5.53
CA LYS A 107 20.94 -6.04 -5.81
C LYS A 107 20.21 -6.73 -4.65
N GLU A 108 20.64 -6.46 -3.42
CA GLU A 108 20.01 -7.02 -2.23
C GLU A 108 18.56 -6.54 -2.08
N SER A 109 18.32 -5.23 -2.17
CA SER A 109 16.99 -4.64 -2.03
C SER A 109 16.02 -5.14 -3.10
N VAL A 110 16.48 -5.26 -4.35
CA VAL A 110 15.69 -5.84 -5.45
C VAL A 110 15.37 -7.31 -5.17
N SER A 111 16.34 -8.11 -4.71
CA SER A 111 16.10 -9.52 -4.36
C SER A 111 15.05 -9.68 -3.24
N PHE A 112 14.99 -8.73 -2.30
CA PHE A 112 13.95 -8.71 -1.27
C PHE A 112 12.58 -8.31 -1.83
N LEU A 113 12.52 -7.33 -2.74
CA LEU A 113 11.27 -6.94 -3.40
C LEU A 113 10.65 -8.10 -4.19
N GLU A 114 11.46 -8.82 -4.97
CA GLU A 114 11.04 -10.01 -5.71
C GLU A 114 10.53 -11.12 -4.79
N LYS A 115 11.07 -11.23 -3.57
CA LYS A 115 10.62 -12.20 -2.56
C LYS A 115 9.36 -11.74 -1.82
N TRP A 116 9.22 -10.45 -1.53
CA TRP A 116 8.14 -9.92 -0.70
C TRP A 116 6.84 -9.74 -1.46
N VAL A 117 6.91 -9.29 -2.71
CA VAL A 117 5.71 -8.99 -3.49
C VAL A 117 4.82 -10.21 -3.71
N PRO A 118 5.34 -11.38 -4.12
CA PRO A 118 4.53 -12.59 -4.24
C PRO A 118 3.92 -13.03 -2.90
N ARG A 119 4.63 -12.80 -1.79
CA ARG A 119 4.15 -13.21 -0.46
C ARG A 119 2.91 -12.43 -0.06
N PHE A 120 2.91 -11.11 -0.21
CA PHE A 120 1.75 -10.34 0.22
C PHE A 120 0.60 -10.36 -0.78
N THR A 121 0.86 -10.59 -2.08
CA THR A 121 -0.24 -10.81 -3.03
C THR A 121 -1.00 -12.09 -2.70
N ALA A 122 -0.30 -13.14 -2.27
CA ALA A 122 -0.90 -14.36 -1.74
C ALA A 122 -1.68 -14.16 -0.42
N MET A 123 -1.43 -13.07 0.32
CA MET A 123 -2.19 -12.72 1.55
C MET A 123 -3.51 -11.99 1.27
N GLY A 124 -3.92 -11.86 0.01
CA GLY A 124 -5.22 -11.28 -0.35
C GLY A 124 -5.28 -9.75 -0.21
N VAL A 125 -4.16 -9.05 -0.45
CA VAL A 125 -4.08 -7.60 -0.23
C VAL A 125 -5.05 -6.81 -1.11
N GLY A 126 -5.86 -5.97 -0.47
CA GLY A 126 -6.84 -5.13 -1.18
C GLY A 126 -6.27 -3.80 -1.68
N ALA A 127 -5.27 -3.23 -1.00
CA ALA A 127 -4.62 -2.01 -1.44
C ALA A 127 -3.11 -2.14 -1.35
N PHE A 128 -2.44 -2.02 -2.49
CA PHE A 128 -0.99 -2.12 -2.60
C PHE A 128 -0.40 -0.80 -3.08
N ARG A 129 0.59 -0.31 -2.33
CA ARG A 129 1.34 0.89 -2.65
C ARG A 129 2.84 0.58 -2.57
N LEU A 130 3.54 0.74 -3.67
CA LEU A 130 4.98 0.59 -3.76
C LEU A 130 5.61 1.90 -4.18
N SER A 131 6.68 2.30 -3.50
CA SER A 131 7.48 3.45 -3.87
C SER A 131 8.96 3.11 -3.80
N ILE A 132 9.59 3.07 -4.96
CA ILE A 132 11.01 2.77 -5.11
C ILE A 132 11.76 4.09 -5.32
N LEU A 133 12.61 4.49 -4.39
CA LEU A 133 13.44 5.68 -4.52
C LEU A 133 14.81 5.26 -5.06
N SER A 134 15.05 5.47 -6.36
CA SER A 134 16.28 5.12 -7.05
C SER A 134 16.76 6.33 -7.84
N LYS A 135 18.09 6.58 -7.84
CA LYS A 135 18.68 7.69 -8.60
C LYS A 135 18.85 7.35 -10.09
N ASN A 136 19.08 6.08 -10.41
CA ASN A 136 19.66 5.70 -11.70
C ASN A 136 18.67 4.89 -12.58
N GLU A 137 17.88 3.99 -11.99
CA GLU A 137 17.11 3.01 -12.76
C GLU A 137 15.72 2.71 -12.16
N CYS A 138 14.77 2.43 -13.05
CA CYS A 138 13.48 1.82 -12.71
C CYS A 138 13.69 0.31 -12.49
N VAL A 139 13.04 -0.26 -11.49
CA VAL A 139 13.11 -1.71 -11.22
C VAL A 139 11.95 -2.42 -11.89
N ASP A 140 12.23 -3.51 -12.60
CA ASP A 140 11.19 -4.36 -13.17
C ASP A 140 10.34 -4.99 -12.07
N MET A 141 9.06 -4.63 -12.06
CA MET A 141 8.06 -5.15 -11.13
C MET A 141 6.92 -5.87 -11.85
N SER A 142 7.00 -6.00 -13.18
CA SER A 142 5.94 -6.56 -14.03
C SER A 142 5.51 -7.97 -13.60
N SER A 143 6.47 -8.89 -13.46
CA SER A 143 6.24 -10.30 -13.13
C SER A 143 5.61 -10.52 -11.75
N VAL A 144 5.64 -9.50 -10.90
CA VAL A 144 5.27 -9.56 -9.48
C VAL A 144 3.95 -8.83 -9.22
N VAL A 145 3.75 -7.68 -9.86
CA VAL A 145 2.51 -6.89 -9.73
C VAL A 145 1.32 -7.56 -10.42
N PHE A 146 1.54 -8.19 -11.59
CA PHE A 146 0.46 -8.81 -12.37
C PHE A 146 -0.04 -10.17 -11.84
N LYS A 147 0.29 -10.54 -10.60
CA LYS A 147 -0.22 -11.76 -9.92
C LYS A 147 -1.26 -11.46 -8.83
N ALA A 148 -1.62 -10.19 -8.66
CA ALA A 148 -2.38 -9.72 -7.50
C ALA A 148 -3.88 -9.56 -7.81
N GLU A 149 -4.66 -10.63 -7.66
CA GLU A 149 -6.08 -10.67 -8.07
C GLU A 149 -7.03 -9.91 -7.12
N SER A 150 -6.63 -9.75 -5.87
CA SER A 150 -7.46 -9.15 -4.81
C SER A 150 -7.40 -7.61 -4.78
N LEU A 151 -6.59 -7.00 -5.64
CA LEU A 151 -6.33 -5.56 -5.61
C LEU A 151 -7.56 -4.73 -5.99
N LYS A 152 -7.87 -3.78 -5.11
CA LYS A 152 -8.78 -2.65 -5.34
C LYS A 152 -8.02 -1.35 -5.59
N LEU A 153 -6.82 -1.20 -5.03
CA LEU A 153 -5.94 -0.05 -5.25
C LEU A 153 -4.54 -0.52 -5.56
N LEU A 154 -3.98 -0.02 -6.66
CA LEU A 154 -2.59 -0.17 -7.06
C LEU A 154 -1.96 1.21 -7.20
N ARG A 155 -0.92 1.50 -6.40
CA ARG A 155 -0.05 2.66 -6.59
C ARG A 155 1.38 2.18 -6.78
N LEU A 156 1.98 2.55 -7.91
CA LEU A 156 3.39 2.33 -8.17
C LEU A 156 4.07 3.67 -8.36
N PHE A 157 5.26 3.80 -7.76
CA PHE A 157 6.13 4.94 -7.96
C PHE A 157 7.51 4.44 -8.37
N ASN A 158 7.99 4.92 -9.53
CA ASN A 158 9.33 4.66 -10.07
C ASN A 158 9.62 3.15 -10.28
N CYS A 159 8.73 2.48 -11.02
CA CYS A 159 8.83 1.07 -11.38
C CYS A 159 8.92 0.92 -12.90
N ASP A 160 9.47 -0.19 -13.37
CA ASP A 160 9.40 -0.62 -14.76
C ASP A 160 8.36 -1.74 -14.88
N LEU A 161 7.43 -1.56 -15.82
CA LEU A 161 6.42 -2.54 -16.21
C LEU A 161 6.56 -2.96 -17.68
N GLY A 162 7.52 -2.40 -18.42
CA GLY A 162 7.70 -2.55 -19.86
C GLY A 162 8.40 -3.85 -20.29
N GLN A 163 9.15 -4.48 -19.38
CA GLN A 163 10.04 -5.61 -19.71
C GLN A 163 9.29 -6.91 -19.99
N ASN A 164 8.24 -7.23 -19.24
CA ASN A 164 7.50 -8.48 -19.40
C ASN A 164 6.01 -8.21 -19.61
N THR A 165 5.52 -8.63 -20.77
CA THR A 165 4.11 -8.54 -21.10
C THR A 165 3.35 -9.71 -20.46
N PRO A 166 2.44 -9.47 -19.49
CA PRO A 166 1.66 -10.55 -18.91
C PRO A 166 0.69 -11.13 -19.94
N LYS A 167 0.45 -12.45 -19.89
CA LYS A 167 -0.60 -13.10 -20.69
C LYS A 167 -1.98 -12.59 -20.28
N ASN A 168 -2.25 -12.59 -18.96
CA ASN A 168 -3.49 -12.11 -18.35
C ASN A 168 -3.16 -11.16 -17.21
N ILE A 169 -4.00 -10.14 -17.01
CA ILE A 169 -3.90 -9.20 -15.90
C ILE A 169 -5.13 -9.40 -15.00
N PRO A 170 -4.95 -9.80 -13.73
CA PRO A 170 -6.06 -10.24 -12.88
C PRO A 170 -6.78 -9.09 -12.16
N PHE A 171 -6.73 -7.87 -12.69
CA PHE A 171 -7.20 -6.65 -12.01
C PHE A 171 -8.72 -6.43 -12.09
N VAL A 172 -9.48 -7.51 -11.98
CA VAL A 172 -10.94 -7.50 -12.12
C VAL A 172 -11.65 -6.71 -11.01
N ARG A 173 -10.98 -6.49 -9.87
CA ARG A 173 -11.50 -5.73 -8.71
C ARG A 173 -10.88 -4.34 -8.57
N LEU A 174 -9.98 -3.95 -9.48
CA LEU A 174 -9.22 -2.72 -9.34
C LEU A 174 -10.12 -1.51 -9.57
N THR A 175 -10.14 -0.61 -8.59
CA THR A 175 -10.93 0.63 -8.59
C THR A 175 -10.04 1.87 -8.72
N VAL A 176 -8.79 1.78 -8.24
CA VAL A 176 -7.84 2.89 -8.23
C VAL A 176 -6.51 2.42 -8.80
N LEU A 177 -6.10 3.02 -9.92
CA LEU A 177 -4.79 2.85 -10.54
C LEU A 177 -4.02 4.16 -10.45
N ARG A 178 -2.82 4.13 -9.86
CA ARG A 178 -1.92 5.29 -9.78
C ARG A 178 -0.51 4.88 -10.22
N LEU A 179 -0.09 5.36 -11.38
CA LEU A 179 1.25 5.15 -11.91
C LEU A 179 1.99 6.48 -11.90
N ILE A 180 3.11 6.55 -11.19
CA ILE A 180 3.90 7.78 -11.03
C ILE A 180 5.35 7.45 -11.38
N LYS A 181 5.96 8.16 -12.34
CA LYS A 181 7.33 7.88 -12.81
C LYS A 181 7.53 6.42 -13.27
N VAL A 182 6.50 5.79 -13.84
CA VAL A 182 6.56 4.39 -14.27
C VAL A 182 6.99 4.31 -15.74
N LEU A 183 7.91 3.39 -16.05
CA LEU A 183 8.22 3.01 -17.43
C LEU A 183 7.21 1.93 -17.87
N ILE A 184 6.42 2.22 -18.89
CA ILE A 184 5.37 1.33 -19.38
C ILE A 184 5.08 1.62 -20.86
N ASN A 185 4.98 0.58 -21.68
CA ASN A 185 4.64 0.71 -23.08
C ASN A 185 3.11 0.73 -23.29
N LYS A 186 2.68 1.20 -24.48
CA LYS A 186 1.27 1.29 -24.87
C LYS A 186 0.52 -0.04 -24.74
N ASP A 187 1.12 -1.15 -25.17
CA ASP A 187 0.46 -2.45 -25.18
C ASP A 187 0.13 -2.96 -23.78
N ILE A 188 1.10 -2.87 -22.85
CA ILE A 188 0.91 -3.26 -21.46
C ILE A 188 -0.07 -2.31 -20.77
N PHE A 189 0.01 -1.01 -21.03
CA PHE A 189 -0.94 -0.04 -20.51
C PHE A 189 -2.37 -0.36 -20.94
N ASN A 190 -2.61 -0.57 -22.24
CA ASN A 190 -3.93 -0.93 -22.76
C ASN A 190 -4.45 -2.23 -22.14
N LYS A 191 -3.59 -3.25 -22.00
CA LYS A 191 -3.95 -4.49 -21.31
C LYS A 191 -4.37 -4.25 -19.87
N ILE A 192 -3.65 -3.42 -19.11
CA ILE A 192 -4.01 -3.09 -17.72
C ILE A 192 -5.39 -2.46 -17.70
N VAL A 193 -5.56 -1.40 -18.49
CA VAL A 193 -6.76 -0.57 -18.50
C VAL A 193 -7.99 -1.38 -18.93
N TRP A 194 -7.86 -2.25 -19.95
CA TRP A 194 -8.94 -3.13 -20.39
C TRP A 194 -9.26 -4.27 -19.43
N SER A 195 -8.33 -4.62 -18.53
CA SER A 195 -8.53 -5.66 -17.53
C SER A 195 -9.14 -5.15 -16.22
N CYS A 196 -9.46 -3.85 -16.13
CA CYS A 196 -9.99 -3.19 -14.92
C CYS A 196 -11.44 -2.68 -15.11
N PRO A 197 -12.45 -3.55 -15.15
CA PRO A 197 -13.83 -3.15 -15.46
C PRO A 197 -14.49 -2.27 -14.40
N LEU A 198 -13.94 -2.19 -13.18
CA LEU A 198 -14.47 -1.41 -12.05
C LEU A 198 -13.66 -0.14 -11.77
N LEU A 199 -12.80 0.28 -12.70
CA LEU A 199 -11.90 1.40 -12.48
C LEU A 199 -12.66 2.72 -12.33
N THR A 200 -12.51 3.38 -11.17
CA THR A 200 -13.13 4.67 -10.85
C THR A 200 -12.14 5.82 -10.85
N THR A 201 -10.86 5.54 -10.60
CA THR A 201 -9.80 6.55 -10.52
C THR A 201 -8.55 6.07 -11.24
N MET A 202 -8.07 6.88 -12.17
CA MET A 202 -6.82 6.64 -12.88
C MET A 202 -5.95 7.90 -12.78
N LEU A 203 -4.72 7.74 -12.27
CA LEU A 203 -3.70 8.78 -12.22
C LEU A 203 -2.46 8.27 -12.91
N ILE A 204 -2.02 8.98 -13.93
CA ILE A 204 -0.78 8.74 -14.68
C ILE A 204 0.05 10.01 -14.61
N GLU A 205 1.22 9.94 -14.00
CA GLU A 205 2.06 11.11 -13.76
C GLU A 205 3.52 10.80 -14.07
N GLN A 206 4.12 11.56 -14.98
CA GLN A 206 5.53 11.44 -15.39
C GLN A 206 5.90 10.02 -15.85
N CYS A 207 4.95 9.28 -16.43
CA CYS A 207 5.20 7.97 -17.02
C CYS A 207 5.92 8.10 -18.36
N ARG A 208 6.80 7.15 -18.67
CA ARG A 208 7.59 7.10 -19.91
C ARG A 208 7.16 5.90 -20.75
N GLY A 209 7.24 6.00 -22.08
CA GLY A 209 6.91 4.93 -23.02
C GLY A 209 5.44 4.89 -23.48
N LEU A 210 4.63 5.87 -23.06
CA LEU A 210 3.25 6.04 -23.51
C LEU A 210 3.21 7.03 -24.68
N GLU A 211 2.57 6.65 -25.77
CA GLU A 211 2.48 7.50 -26.98
C GLU A 211 1.03 7.92 -27.27
N ASN A 212 0.03 7.10 -26.93
CA ASN A 212 -1.38 7.44 -27.13
C ASN A 212 -2.23 6.76 -26.06
N VAL A 213 -2.95 7.54 -25.25
CA VAL A 213 -3.86 7.06 -24.21
C VAL A 213 -5.29 7.27 -24.68
N THR A 214 -5.98 6.19 -25.05
CA THR A 214 -7.38 6.25 -25.48
C THR A 214 -8.30 5.70 -24.40
N LEU A 215 -9.31 6.49 -24.04
CA LEU A 215 -10.27 6.17 -23.00
C LEU A 215 -11.69 6.13 -23.59
N GLU A 216 -12.23 4.92 -23.74
CA GLU A 216 -13.54 4.68 -24.38
C GLU A 216 -14.66 4.42 -23.35
N LYS A 217 -15.85 4.97 -23.59
CA LYS A 217 -17.05 4.81 -22.74
C LYS A 217 -17.50 3.37 -22.57
N THR A 218 -17.31 2.55 -23.60
CA THR A 218 -17.71 1.14 -23.62
C THR A 218 -16.90 0.32 -22.61
N ARG A 219 -15.65 0.73 -22.35
CA ARG A 219 -14.70 0.04 -21.48
C ARG A 219 -14.58 0.68 -20.10
N HIS A 220 -14.70 2.01 -20.00
CA HIS A 220 -14.45 2.77 -18.78
C HIS A 220 -15.74 3.30 -18.13
N LYS A 221 -16.75 2.44 -18.01
CA LYS A 221 -18.10 2.83 -17.58
C LYS A 221 -18.15 3.53 -16.22
N TYR A 222 -17.21 3.24 -15.33
CA TYR A 222 -17.21 3.75 -13.95
C TYR A 222 -16.12 4.79 -13.67
N LEU A 223 -15.35 5.20 -14.68
CA LEU A 223 -14.23 6.12 -14.46
C LEU A 223 -14.75 7.53 -14.17
N LYS A 224 -14.52 7.99 -12.93
CA LYS A 224 -14.96 9.31 -12.44
C LYS A 224 -13.82 10.31 -12.36
N HIS A 225 -12.62 9.84 -12.05
CA HIS A 225 -11.47 10.71 -11.80
C HIS A 225 -10.30 10.31 -12.69
N PHE A 226 -9.89 11.23 -13.56
CA PHE A 226 -8.76 11.02 -14.45
C PHE A 226 -7.74 12.16 -14.29
N THR A 227 -6.50 11.78 -14.03
CA THR A 227 -5.36 12.71 -14.00
C THR A 227 -4.27 12.19 -14.91
N PHE A 228 -3.84 13.02 -15.85
CA PHE A 228 -2.76 12.74 -16.75
C PHE A 228 -1.76 13.89 -16.76
N ARG A 229 -0.53 13.62 -16.32
CA ARG A 229 0.53 14.62 -16.31
C ARG A 229 1.76 14.04 -16.98
N THR A 230 2.12 14.55 -18.13
CA THR A 230 3.30 14.10 -18.87
C THR A 230 4.28 15.25 -19.07
N ILE A 231 5.53 14.89 -19.32
CA ILE A 231 6.56 15.79 -19.86
C ILE A 231 6.99 15.36 -21.28
N ASP A 232 6.47 14.23 -21.76
CA ASP A 232 6.69 13.73 -23.13
C ASP A 232 5.61 14.34 -24.03
N ASP A 233 6.05 15.21 -24.94
CA ASP A 233 5.23 15.93 -25.92
C ASP A 233 4.64 15.01 -26.99
N ARG A 234 5.17 13.79 -27.14
CA ARG A 234 4.67 12.80 -28.10
C ARG A 234 3.45 12.04 -27.57
N CYS A 235 3.03 12.27 -26.34
CA CYS A 235 1.92 11.54 -25.73
C CYS A 235 0.61 12.31 -25.90
N SER A 236 -0.30 11.74 -26.70
CA SER A 236 -1.67 12.25 -26.85
C SER A 236 -2.65 11.53 -25.91
N VAL A 237 -3.73 12.21 -25.55
CA VAL A 237 -4.82 11.65 -24.74
C VAL A 237 -6.17 11.90 -25.41
N GLU A 238 -6.85 10.81 -25.75
CA GLU A 238 -8.20 10.84 -26.33
C GLU A 238 -9.21 10.30 -25.33
N ILE A 239 -10.27 11.06 -25.06
CA ILE A 239 -11.26 10.72 -24.03
C ILE A 239 -12.66 10.79 -24.61
N ASP A 240 -13.30 9.63 -24.77
CA ASP A 240 -14.74 9.47 -24.97
C ASP A 240 -15.34 8.82 -23.72
N ILE A 241 -15.44 9.55 -22.61
CA ILE A 241 -16.06 9.05 -21.36
C ILE A 241 -17.08 10.07 -20.85
N LEU A 242 -18.32 9.61 -20.62
CA LEU A 242 -19.42 10.45 -20.14
C LEU A 242 -19.56 10.48 -18.61
N THR A 243 -18.85 9.62 -17.88
CA THR A 243 -18.96 9.47 -16.43
C THR A 243 -17.89 10.23 -15.63
N LEU A 244 -17.03 11.00 -16.30
CA LEU A 244 -15.97 11.78 -15.65
C LEU A 244 -16.57 12.92 -14.81
N GLU A 245 -16.19 12.95 -13.54
CA GLU A 245 -16.51 14.02 -12.59
C GLU A 245 -15.33 14.99 -12.47
N THR A 246 -14.10 14.51 -12.60
CA THR A 246 -12.89 15.35 -12.54
C THR A 246 -11.86 14.93 -13.59
N ILE A 247 -11.31 15.92 -14.29
CA ILE A 247 -10.25 15.76 -15.29
C ILE A 247 -9.14 16.78 -15.02
N ASP A 248 -7.90 16.32 -14.99
CA ASP A 248 -6.70 17.16 -14.87
C ASP A 248 -5.65 16.66 -15.86
N ILE A 249 -5.37 17.45 -16.90
CA ILE A 249 -4.39 17.12 -17.94
C ILE A 249 -3.35 18.24 -17.98
N LEU A 250 -2.07 17.87 -17.84
CA LEU A 250 -0.93 18.78 -17.97
C LEU A 250 0.14 18.16 -18.88
N GLY A 251 0.64 18.95 -19.83
CA GLY A 251 1.80 18.60 -20.65
C GLY A 251 1.54 17.79 -21.93
N CYS A 252 0.28 17.59 -22.33
CA CYS A 252 -0.07 17.07 -23.66
C CYS A 252 -0.25 18.22 -24.66
N GLN A 253 0.21 18.02 -25.91
CA GLN A 253 -0.10 18.89 -27.05
C GLN A 253 -1.27 18.33 -27.87
#